data_AF-A0A720YLB0-F1
#
_entry.id   AF-A0A720YLB0-F1
#
_cell.length_a   1.000
_cell.length_b   1.000
_cell.length_c   1.000
_cell.angle_alpha   90.00
_cell.angle_beta   90.00
_cell.angle_gamma   90.00
#
_symmetry.space_group_name_H-M   'P 1'
#
loop_
_entity.id
_entity.type
_entity.pdbx_description
1 polymer ?
#
loop_
_entity_poly.entity_id
_entity_poly.type
_entity_poly.pdbx_seq_one_letter_code
_entity_poly.pdbx_strand_id
1 'polypeptide(L)'
;GWVFDNDVDTFDIDNIDNFGIDGTEFLNDKDVRSPLTFYLLYRVTSLLDGRRLVIFMDEFWKWLQDPEFSKFALDMLKVIRKLNGIFFPATQSPEEMCKHEISAAIIEQCSTRIFMANQQAKEYDYVDMLRVPKAVYDIVTTLDPYARQMVIMKSPLRRGDVRPYIAQITLDLSGLGRYTKLLSASADNLKIFDEIWQEGMKPEDWKDEMLRRAV
;
A
#
# COMPACT_ATOMS: atom_id res chain seq x y z
N GLY A 1 -5.50 -7.42 28.16
CA GLY A 1 -5.23 -7.85 26.76
C GLY A 1 -3.88 -7.29 26.34
N TRP A 2 -3.42 -7.39 25.10
CA TRP A 2 -2.19 -6.67 24.69
C TRP A 2 -2.49 -5.44 23.80
N VAL A 3 -3.66 -5.40 23.15
CA VAL A 3 -4.06 -4.31 22.24
C VAL A 3 -4.87 -3.21 22.91
N PHE A 4 -5.88 -3.58 23.72
CA PHE A 4 -6.77 -2.65 24.40
C PHE A 4 -6.59 -2.72 25.93
N ASP A 5 -5.36 -2.56 26.39
CA ASP A 5 -4.99 -2.72 27.81
C ASP A 5 -4.57 -1.41 28.50
N ASN A 6 -4.61 -0.30 27.77
CA ASN A 6 -4.25 1.00 28.31
C ASN A 6 -5.47 1.66 28.99
N ASP A 7 -5.27 2.21 30.19
CA ASP A 7 -6.30 2.98 30.92
C ASP A 7 -6.78 4.22 30.13
N VAL A 8 -5.91 4.76 29.27
CA VAL A 8 -6.16 5.95 28.45
C VAL A 8 -5.75 5.67 27.01
N ASP A 9 -6.61 6.06 26.06
CA ASP A 9 -6.25 6.07 24.65
C ASP A 9 -5.23 7.19 24.37
N THR A 10 -3.98 6.80 24.14
CA THR A 10 -2.85 7.70 23.87
C THR A 10 -2.44 7.71 22.40
N PHE A 11 -3.10 6.92 21.55
CA PHE A 11 -2.90 7.03 20.12
C PHE A 11 -3.48 8.39 19.72
N ASP A 12 -2.68 9.30 19.17
CA ASP A 12 -3.13 10.61 18.66
C ASP A 12 -2.42 10.88 17.34
N ILE A 13 -3.22 11.07 16.29
CA ILE A 13 -2.77 11.26 14.90
C ILE A 13 -3.34 12.54 14.30
N ASP A 14 -3.96 13.41 15.11
CA ASP A 14 -4.67 14.59 14.62
C ASP A 14 -3.70 15.62 14.00
N ASN A 15 -2.48 15.69 14.52
CA ASN A 15 -1.43 16.65 14.12
C ASN A 15 -0.18 15.96 13.56
N ILE A 16 -0.33 14.82 12.89
CA ILE A 16 0.77 14.08 12.27
C ILE A 16 0.57 14.03 10.75
N ASP A 17 1.58 14.49 9.99
CA ASP A 17 1.52 14.49 8.52
C ASP A 17 1.63 13.09 7.92
N ASN A 18 2.47 12.23 8.51
CA ASN A 18 2.72 10.87 8.05
C ASN A 18 2.86 9.92 9.24
N PHE A 19 2.04 8.88 9.27
CA PHE A 19 2.15 7.78 10.22
C PHE A 19 1.92 6.45 9.49
N GLY A 20 2.41 5.37 10.08
CA GLY A 20 2.20 4.01 9.59
C GLY A 20 1.67 3.13 10.70
N ILE A 21 0.84 2.16 10.33
CA ILE A 21 0.36 1.12 11.24
C ILE A 21 0.90 -0.20 10.71
N ASP A 22 1.69 -0.90 11.52
CA ASP A 22 2.14 -2.24 11.18
C ASP A 22 1.05 -3.26 11.50
N GLY A 23 0.47 -3.83 10.44
CA GLY A 23 -0.57 -4.85 10.52
C GLY A 23 -0.07 -6.28 10.71
N THR A 24 1.24 -6.52 10.67
CA THR A 24 1.81 -7.85 10.45
C THR A 24 1.39 -8.88 11.49
N GLU A 25 1.41 -8.51 12.77
CA GLU A 25 1.06 -9.44 13.86
C GLU A 25 -0.45 -9.61 14.00
N PHE A 26 -1.20 -8.50 14.06
CA PHE A 26 -2.63 -8.55 14.39
C PHE A 26 -3.54 -8.97 13.24
N LEU A 27 -3.14 -8.79 11.98
CA LEU A 27 -3.97 -9.23 10.83
C LEU A 27 -4.11 -10.75 10.76
N ASN A 28 -3.20 -11.50 11.39
CA ASN A 28 -3.25 -12.96 11.47
C ASN A 28 -3.98 -13.47 12.73
N ASP A 29 -4.19 -12.61 13.73
CA ASP A 29 -4.89 -12.93 14.97
C ASP A 29 -6.40 -12.66 14.82
N LYS A 30 -7.20 -13.72 14.75
CA LYS A 30 -8.65 -13.61 14.53
C LYS A 30 -9.40 -12.93 15.68
N ASP A 31 -8.89 -13.00 16.90
CA ASP A 31 -9.55 -12.45 18.08
C ASP A 31 -9.32 -10.94 18.18
N VAL A 32 -8.17 -10.48 17.68
CA VAL A 32 -7.75 -9.07 17.76
C VAL A 32 -8.05 -8.30 16.47
N ARG A 33 -8.00 -8.97 15.30
CA ARG A 33 -8.08 -8.32 13.99
C ARG A 33 -9.29 -7.42 13.84
N SER A 34 -10.50 -7.93 14.08
CA SER A 34 -11.73 -7.17 13.86
C SER A 34 -11.84 -5.95 14.79
N PRO A 35 -11.69 -6.06 16.13
CA PRO A 35 -11.82 -4.89 17.00
C PRO A 35 -10.71 -3.86 16.78
N LEU A 36 -9.47 -4.28 16.54
CA LEU A 36 -8.38 -3.35 16.23
C LEU A 36 -8.59 -2.65 14.89
N THR A 37 -9.02 -3.40 13.88
CA THR A 37 -9.35 -2.81 12.57
C THR A 37 -10.47 -1.78 12.71
N PHE A 38 -11.55 -2.11 13.42
CA PHE A 38 -12.64 -1.16 13.66
C PHE A 38 -12.15 0.13 14.34
N TYR A 39 -11.31 0.00 15.38
CA TYR A 39 -10.72 1.15 16.07
C TYR A 39 -9.85 2.00 15.13
N LEU A 40 -8.94 1.38 14.37
CA LEU A 40 -8.08 2.09 13.43
C LEU A 40 -8.90 2.80 12.35
N LEU A 41 -9.95 2.16 11.84
CA LEU A 41 -10.88 2.76 10.89
C LEU A 41 -11.59 3.98 11.47
N TYR A 42 -12.02 3.92 12.74
CA TYR A 42 -12.58 5.08 13.43
C TYR A 42 -11.59 6.25 13.50
N ARG A 43 -10.33 5.99 13.87
CA ARG A 43 -9.27 7.02 13.93
C ARG A 43 -8.90 7.59 12.57
N VAL A 44 -8.84 6.76 11.52
CA VAL A 44 -8.54 7.24 10.16
C VAL A 44 -9.72 8.03 9.59
N THR A 45 -10.96 7.61 9.86
CA THR A 45 -12.15 8.34 9.38
C THR A 45 -12.38 9.66 10.09
N SER A 46 -11.95 9.81 11.35
CA SER A 46 -12.00 11.12 12.02
C SER A 46 -11.06 12.16 11.38
N LEU A 47 -10.04 11.72 10.64
CA LEU A 47 -9.18 12.59 9.84
C LEU A 47 -9.84 13.08 8.53
N LEU A 48 -11.04 12.60 8.17
CA LEU A 48 -11.79 13.06 7.01
C LEU A 48 -12.57 14.36 7.31
N ASP A 49 -11.89 15.34 7.90
CA ASP A 49 -12.44 16.64 8.32
C ASP A 49 -12.38 17.71 7.21
N GLY A 50 -12.08 17.30 5.98
CA GLY A 50 -11.89 18.18 4.81
C GLY A 50 -10.43 18.38 4.43
N ARG A 51 -9.47 17.99 5.29
CA ARG A 51 -8.04 17.94 4.94
C ARG A 51 -7.78 16.97 3.77
N ARG A 52 -6.62 17.12 3.13
CA ARG A 52 -6.17 16.15 2.13
C ARG A 52 -5.64 14.91 2.85
N LEU A 53 -6.23 13.75 2.57
CA LEU A 53 -5.83 12.49 3.17
C LEU A 53 -5.41 11.49 2.08
N VAL A 54 -4.27 10.83 2.26
CA VAL A 54 -3.85 9.71 1.39
C VAL A 54 -3.73 8.47 2.26
N ILE A 55 -4.51 7.44 1.95
CA ILE A 55 -4.51 6.17 2.67
C ILE A 55 -3.83 5.14 1.77
N PHE A 56 -2.63 4.72 2.15
CA PHE A 56 -1.94 3.60 1.54
C PHE A 56 -2.29 2.32 2.29
N MET A 57 -2.79 1.32 1.58
CA MET A 57 -3.11 0.01 2.13
C MET A 57 -2.21 -1.04 1.47
N ASP A 58 -1.09 -1.36 2.10
CA ASP A 58 -0.23 -2.44 1.64
C ASP A 58 -0.81 -3.81 2.00
N GLU A 59 -0.49 -4.82 1.18
CA GLU A 59 -1.05 -6.18 1.29
C GLU A 59 -2.59 -6.18 1.41
N PHE A 60 -3.26 -5.33 0.63
CA PHE A 60 -4.69 -5.02 0.74
C PHE A 60 -5.59 -6.26 0.77
N TRP A 61 -5.22 -7.34 0.05
CA TRP A 61 -5.98 -8.60 0.05
C TRP A 61 -6.10 -9.24 1.44
N LYS A 62 -5.11 -9.06 2.34
CA LYS A 62 -5.18 -9.57 3.72
C LYS A 62 -6.23 -8.82 4.52
N TRP A 63 -6.31 -7.51 4.35
CA TRP A 63 -7.29 -6.67 5.02
C TRP A 63 -8.72 -7.01 4.60
N LEU A 64 -8.93 -7.38 3.33
CA LEU A 64 -10.24 -7.80 2.82
C LEU A 64 -10.78 -9.08 3.48
N GLN A 65 -9.94 -9.87 4.17
CA GLN A 65 -10.39 -11.05 4.91
C GLN A 65 -11.22 -10.71 6.17
N ASP A 66 -11.21 -9.44 6.59
CA ASP A 66 -12.11 -8.93 7.63
C ASP A 66 -13.36 -8.32 6.99
N PRO A 67 -14.58 -8.83 7.29
CA PRO A 67 -15.81 -8.34 6.66
C PRO A 67 -16.10 -6.85 6.92
N GLU A 68 -15.79 -6.35 8.11
CA GLU A 68 -16.02 -4.93 8.43
C GLU A 68 -15.04 -4.04 7.66
N PHE A 69 -13.78 -4.48 7.53
CA PHE A 69 -12.82 -3.80 6.68
C PHE A 69 -13.21 -3.83 5.20
N SER A 70 -13.68 -4.98 4.69
CA SER A 70 -14.16 -5.09 3.30
C SER A 70 -15.25 -4.05 3.01
N LYS A 71 -16.21 -3.91 3.92
CA LYS A 71 -17.29 -2.92 3.83
C LYS A 71 -16.74 -1.49 3.84
N PHE A 72 -15.85 -1.18 4.78
CA PHE A 72 -15.19 0.12 4.84
C PHE A 72 -14.44 0.44 3.54
N ALA A 73 -13.65 -0.50 3.03
CA ALA A 73 -12.87 -0.32 1.82
C ALA A 73 -13.76 -0.06 0.60
N LEU A 74 -14.88 -0.77 0.49
CA LEU A 74 -15.89 -0.54 -0.55
C LEU A 74 -16.47 0.88 -0.47
N ASP A 75 -16.78 1.36 0.73
CA ASP A 75 -17.28 2.72 0.93
C ASP A 75 -16.22 3.75 0.55
N MET A 76 -14.97 3.58 1.01
CA MET A 76 -13.86 4.46 0.67
C MET A 76 -13.62 4.54 -0.83
N LEU A 77 -13.57 3.41 -1.54
CA LEU A 77 -13.41 3.38 -3.00
C LEU A 77 -14.45 4.27 -3.72
N LYS A 78 -15.66 4.39 -3.18
CA LYS A 78 -16.75 5.19 -3.78
C LYS A 78 -16.74 6.65 -3.35
N VAL A 79 -16.41 6.95 -2.10
CA VAL A 79 -16.66 8.28 -1.51
C VAL A 79 -15.39 9.10 -1.27
N ILE A 80 -14.22 8.48 -1.12
CA ILE A 80 -13.00 9.15 -0.65
C ILE A 80 -12.63 10.39 -1.46
N ARG A 81 -12.85 10.37 -2.78
CA ARG A 81 -12.59 11.50 -3.67
C ARG A 81 -13.43 12.74 -3.30
N LYS A 82 -14.68 12.54 -2.86
CA LYS A 82 -15.56 13.65 -2.43
C LYS A 82 -15.08 14.26 -1.11
N LEU A 83 -14.32 13.49 -0.33
CA LEU A 83 -13.76 13.87 0.96
C LEU A 83 -12.32 14.40 0.83
N ASN A 84 -11.92 14.87 -0.37
CA ASN A 84 -10.56 15.37 -0.65
C ASN A 84 -9.45 14.33 -0.36
N GLY A 85 -9.78 13.04 -0.44
CA GLY A 85 -8.86 11.96 -0.15
C GLY A 85 -8.49 11.08 -1.35
N ILE A 86 -7.45 10.27 -1.15
CA ILE A 86 -6.97 9.24 -2.08
C ILE A 86 -6.89 7.92 -1.32
N PHE A 87 -7.47 6.87 -1.89
CA PHE A 87 -7.34 5.51 -1.39
C PHE A 87 -6.44 4.72 -2.35
N PHE A 88 -5.33 4.18 -1.84
CA PHE A 88 -4.28 3.53 -2.62
C PHE A 88 -4.11 2.07 -2.13
N PRO A 89 -4.92 1.13 -2.65
CA PRO A 89 -4.72 -0.29 -2.38
C PRO A 89 -3.52 -0.83 -3.16
N ALA A 90 -2.61 -1.51 -2.46
CA ALA A 90 -1.46 -2.20 -3.03
C ALA A 90 -1.51 -3.69 -2.65
N THR A 91 -1.10 -4.56 -3.57
CA THR A 91 -1.07 -6.01 -3.35
C THR A 91 -0.02 -6.67 -4.22
N GLN A 92 0.68 -7.67 -3.67
CA GLN A 92 1.52 -8.60 -4.43
C GLN A 92 0.70 -9.78 -4.99
N SER A 93 -0.50 -10.01 -4.46
CA SER A 93 -1.42 -11.07 -4.89
C SER A 93 -2.65 -10.47 -5.59
N PRO A 94 -2.55 -10.15 -6.90
CA PRO A 94 -3.70 -9.67 -7.66
C PRO A 94 -4.78 -10.75 -7.81
N GLU A 95 -4.39 -12.03 -7.86
CA GLU A 95 -5.31 -13.17 -7.98
C GLU A 95 -6.29 -13.22 -6.79
N GLU A 96 -5.79 -13.10 -5.55
CA GLU A 96 -6.61 -13.13 -4.34
C GLU A 96 -7.55 -11.90 -4.28
N MET A 97 -7.05 -10.72 -4.66
CA MET A 97 -7.88 -9.53 -4.74
C MET A 97 -8.99 -9.67 -5.79
N CYS A 98 -8.73 -10.28 -6.94
CA CYS A 98 -9.70 -10.50 -8.01
C CYS A 98 -10.83 -11.46 -7.63
N LYS A 99 -10.55 -12.44 -6.77
CA LYS A 99 -11.56 -13.39 -6.25
C LYS A 99 -12.48 -12.78 -5.20
N HIS A 100 -12.11 -11.63 -4.64
CA HIS A 100 -12.88 -10.97 -3.59
C HIS A 100 -14.18 -10.35 -4.11
N GLU A 101 -15.23 -10.30 -3.27
CA GLU A 101 -16.56 -9.79 -3.64
C GLU A 101 -16.57 -8.33 -4.11
N ILE A 102 -15.64 -7.51 -3.60
CA ILE A 102 -15.51 -6.08 -3.97
C ILE A 102 -14.56 -5.84 -5.16
N SER A 103 -14.04 -6.87 -5.80
CA SER A 103 -13.05 -6.76 -6.89
C SER A 103 -13.52 -5.86 -8.04
N ALA A 104 -14.79 -5.97 -8.43
CA ALA A 104 -15.39 -5.13 -9.45
C ALA A 104 -15.31 -3.64 -9.09
N ALA A 105 -15.60 -3.28 -7.83
CA ALA A 105 -15.50 -1.91 -7.36
C ALA A 105 -14.05 -1.42 -7.32
N ILE A 106 -13.10 -2.27 -6.91
CA ILE A 106 -11.67 -1.92 -6.95
C ILE A 106 -11.25 -1.59 -8.38
N ILE A 107 -11.58 -2.45 -9.34
CA ILE A 107 -11.20 -2.29 -10.75
C ILE A 107 -11.83 -1.03 -11.36
N GLU A 108 -13.10 -0.76 -11.05
CA GLU A 108 -13.85 0.38 -11.60
C GLU A 108 -13.42 1.72 -11.00
N GLN A 109 -13.23 1.77 -9.67
CA GLN A 109 -12.96 3.02 -8.96
C GLN A 109 -11.47 3.41 -8.97
N CYS A 110 -10.56 2.43 -9.12
CA CYS A 110 -9.12 2.71 -9.24
C CYS A 110 -8.77 3.21 -10.65
N SER A 111 -9.05 4.50 -10.89
CA SER A 111 -8.78 5.19 -12.16
C SER A 111 -7.30 5.22 -12.57
N THR A 112 -6.37 5.09 -11.62
CA THR A 112 -4.93 5.05 -11.87
C THR A 112 -4.38 3.76 -11.28
N ARG A 113 -3.67 2.99 -12.10
CA ARG A 113 -3.18 1.66 -11.76
C ARG A 113 -1.70 1.60 -12.11
N ILE A 114 -0.89 1.15 -11.16
CA ILE A 114 0.56 1.07 -11.30
C ILE A 114 0.93 -0.40 -11.25
N PHE A 115 1.57 -0.88 -12.30
CA PHE A 115 2.03 -2.26 -12.41
C PHE A 115 3.55 -2.29 -12.39
N MET A 116 4.12 -3.03 -11.44
CA MET A 116 5.54 -3.35 -11.39
C MET A 116 5.82 -4.65 -12.16
N ALA A 117 7.10 -4.99 -12.33
CA ALA A 117 7.49 -6.24 -12.98
C ALA A 117 6.84 -7.45 -12.28
N ASN A 118 6.17 -8.30 -13.06
CA ASN A 118 5.64 -9.58 -12.59
C ASN A 118 5.78 -10.63 -13.69
N GLN A 119 6.92 -11.32 -13.70
CA GLN A 119 7.25 -12.36 -14.68
C GLN A 119 6.37 -13.61 -14.53
N GLN A 120 5.73 -13.79 -13.37
CA GLN A 120 4.83 -14.90 -13.07
C GLN A 120 3.35 -14.53 -13.24
N ALA A 121 3.06 -13.32 -13.74
CA ALA A 121 1.71 -12.89 -14.00
C ALA A 121 0.99 -13.86 -14.93
N LYS A 122 -0.22 -14.25 -14.56
CA LYS A 122 -1.09 -15.06 -15.42
C LYS A 122 -1.97 -14.14 -16.25
N GLU A 123 -2.09 -14.45 -17.54
CA GLU A 123 -2.91 -13.66 -18.46
C GLU A 123 -4.37 -13.56 -17.99
N TYR A 124 -4.93 -14.66 -17.47
CA TYR A 124 -6.29 -14.69 -16.93
C TYR A 124 -6.51 -13.63 -15.83
N ASP A 125 -5.59 -13.56 -14.85
CA ASP A 125 -5.74 -12.63 -13.73
C ASP A 125 -5.62 -11.16 -14.19
N TYR A 126 -4.73 -10.87 -15.14
CA TYR A 126 -4.47 -9.51 -15.59
C TYR A 126 -5.46 -9.04 -16.66
N VAL A 127 -5.63 -9.82 -17.72
CA VAL A 127 -6.44 -9.41 -18.88
C VAL A 127 -7.92 -9.66 -18.62
N ASP A 128 -8.28 -10.86 -18.16
CA ASP A 128 -9.69 -11.24 -18.01
C ASP A 128 -10.31 -10.67 -16.74
N MET A 129 -9.61 -10.81 -15.61
CA MET A 129 -10.12 -10.37 -14.31
C MET A 129 -9.85 -8.88 -14.08
N LEU A 130 -8.58 -8.46 -14.08
CA LEU A 130 -8.22 -7.05 -13.85
C LEU A 130 -8.56 -6.12 -15.01
N ARG A 131 -8.98 -6.62 -16.18
CA ARG A 131 -9.31 -5.81 -17.38
C ARG A 131 -8.12 -4.96 -17.87
N VAL A 132 -6.91 -5.50 -17.75
CA VAL A 132 -5.69 -4.87 -18.25
C VAL A 132 -5.56 -5.18 -19.75
N PRO A 133 -5.25 -4.20 -20.62
CA PRO A 133 -4.98 -4.49 -22.03
C PRO A 133 -3.84 -5.49 -22.19
N LYS A 134 -3.98 -6.43 -23.13
CA LYS A 134 -2.96 -7.46 -23.41
C LYS A 134 -1.55 -6.89 -23.60
N ALA A 135 -1.41 -5.77 -24.31
CA ALA A 135 -0.13 -5.08 -24.48
C ALA A 135 0.51 -4.62 -23.16
N VAL A 136 -0.28 -4.22 -22.16
CA VAL A 136 0.23 -3.85 -20.83
C VAL A 136 0.68 -5.10 -20.08
N TYR A 137 -0.09 -6.19 -20.13
CA TYR A 137 0.31 -7.47 -19.56
C TYR A 137 1.64 -7.99 -20.15
N ASP A 138 1.80 -7.89 -21.47
CA ASP A 138 3.04 -8.31 -22.15
C ASP A 138 4.25 -7.47 -21.70
N ILE A 139 4.06 -6.17 -21.43
CA ILE A 139 5.12 -5.33 -20.84
C ILE A 139 5.40 -5.78 -19.40
N VAL A 140 4.37 -5.91 -18.55
CA VAL A 140 4.51 -6.26 -17.12
C VAL A 140 5.28 -7.58 -16.92
N THR A 141 5.08 -8.56 -17.80
CA THR A 141 5.75 -9.87 -17.74
C THR A 141 7.20 -9.84 -18.24
N THR A 142 7.58 -8.81 -19.00
CA THR A 142 8.92 -8.66 -19.58
C THR A 142 9.78 -7.59 -18.91
N LEU A 143 9.19 -6.75 -18.05
CA LEU A 143 9.94 -5.77 -17.25
C LEU A 143 11.03 -6.46 -16.41
N ASP A 144 12.20 -5.83 -16.35
CA ASP A 144 13.26 -6.21 -15.42
C ASP A 144 12.89 -5.75 -14.00
N PRO A 145 12.74 -6.68 -13.03
CA PRO A 145 12.43 -6.35 -11.63
C PRO A 145 13.45 -5.40 -10.99
N TYR A 146 14.69 -5.38 -11.47
CA TYR A 146 15.76 -4.55 -10.92
C TYR A 146 15.89 -3.18 -11.59
N ALA A 147 15.25 -2.98 -12.75
CA ALA A 147 15.33 -1.74 -13.51
C ALA A 147 14.48 -0.59 -12.94
N ARG A 148 13.74 -0.83 -11.85
CA ARG A 148 12.83 0.16 -11.21
C ARG A 148 11.81 0.73 -12.20
N GLN A 149 11.36 -0.13 -13.10
CA GLN A 149 10.38 0.21 -14.10
C GLN A 149 8.99 -0.15 -13.64
N MET A 150 8.02 0.66 -14.05
CA MET A 150 6.60 0.40 -13.82
C MET A 150 5.78 0.90 -14.99
N VAL A 151 4.63 0.28 -15.21
CA VAL A 151 3.63 0.72 -16.17
C VAL A 151 2.52 1.42 -15.41
N ILE A 152 2.30 2.70 -15.72
CA ILE A 152 1.17 3.46 -15.21
C ILE A 152 0.07 3.43 -16.27
N MET A 153 -1.08 2.90 -15.89
CA MET A 153 -2.31 2.96 -16.66
C MET A 153 -3.28 3.93 -15.98
N LYS A 154 -3.82 4.88 -16.74
CA LYS A 154 -4.81 5.85 -16.24
C LYS A 154 -6.04 5.86 -17.14
N SER A 155 -7.22 5.92 -16.52
CA SER A 155 -8.48 6.06 -17.23
C SER A 155 -8.49 7.35 -18.09
N PRO A 156 -9.29 7.38 -19.16
CA PRO A 156 -9.58 8.57 -19.94
C PRO A 156 -9.72 9.84 -19.09
N LEU A 157 -8.97 10.89 -19.43
CA LEU A 157 -8.88 12.14 -18.67
C LEU A 157 -9.73 13.25 -19.27
N ARG A 158 -9.87 13.25 -20.60
CA ARG A 158 -10.52 14.30 -21.37
C ARG A 158 -11.74 13.73 -22.07
N ARG A 159 -12.73 14.59 -22.27
CA ARG A 159 -13.91 14.24 -23.07
C ARG A 159 -13.49 13.87 -24.49
N GLY A 160 -13.82 12.66 -24.93
CA GLY A 160 -13.44 12.13 -26.25
C GLY A 160 -12.30 11.11 -26.21
N ASP A 161 -11.62 10.97 -25.07
CA ASP A 161 -10.65 9.89 -24.88
C ASP A 161 -11.37 8.54 -24.85
N VAL A 162 -11.07 7.68 -25.82
CA VAL A 162 -11.68 6.34 -25.96
C VAL A 162 -10.76 5.22 -25.45
N ARG A 163 -9.52 5.54 -25.10
CA ARG A 163 -8.50 4.57 -24.64
C ARG A 163 -7.85 5.04 -23.35
N PRO A 164 -7.40 4.12 -22.48
CA PRO A 164 -6.60 4.49 -21.32
C PRO A 164 -5.24 5.05 -21.75
N TYR A 165 -4.70 5.96 -20.94
CA TYR A 165 -3.32 6.41 -21.06
C TYR A 165 -2.41 5.36 -20.43
N ILE A 166 -1.36 4.99 -21.15
CA ILE A 166 -0.38 4.00 -20.70
C ILE A 166 1.00 4.61 -20.85
N ALA A 167 1.78 4.61 -19.78
CA ALA A 167 3.16 5.06 -19.77
C ALA A 167 4.04 4.05 -19.04
N GLN A 168 5.11 3.60 -19.68
CA GLN A 168 6.21 2.94 -19.00
C GLN A 168 7.15 4.01 -18.46
N ILE A 169 7.47 3.95 -17.18
CA ILE A 169 8.36 4.90 -16.53
C ILE A 169 9.49 4.15 -15.81
N THR A 170 10.64 4.80 -15.71
CA THR A 170 11.75 4.37 -14.85
C THR A 170 11.81 5.31 -13.66
N LEU A 171 11.76 4.77 -12.44
CA LEU A 171 11.89 5.55 -11.22
C LEU A 171 13.38 5.74 -10.87
N ASP A 172 13.90 6.93 -11.13
CA ASP A 172 15.25 7.29 -10.73
C ASP A 172 15.31 7.68 -9.25
N LEU A 173 15.98 6.86 -8.45
CA LEU A 173 16.25 7.11 -7.03
C LEU A 173 17.71 7.49 -6.78
N SER A 174 18.49 7.81 -7.82
CA SER A 174 19.90 8.20 -7.69
C SER A 174 20.09 9.36 -6.72
N GLY A 175 19.16 10.32 -6.70
CA GLY A 175 19.16 11.45 -5.78
C GLY A 175 19.00 11.08 -4.30
N LEU A 176 18.46 9.90 -3.97
CA LEU A 176 18.37 9.41 -2.59
C LEU A 176 19.66 8.68 -2.15
N GLY A 177 20.51 8.25 -3.08
CA GLY A 177 21.75 7.55 -2.77
C GLY A 177 21.57 6.41 -1.75
N ARG A 178 22.34 6.45 -0.66
CA ARG A 178 22.31 5.41 0.39
C ARG A 178 21.04 5.43 1.23
N TYR A 179 20.26 6.52 1.25
CA TYR A 179 19.02 6.59 2.05
C TYR A 179 18.00 5.51 1.68
N THR A 180 18.07 4.99 0.44
CA THR A 180 17.26 3.84 0.01
C THR A 180 17.48 2.58 0.86
N LYS A 181 18.64 2.45 1.53
CA LYS A 181 18.96 1.32 2.40
C LYS A 181 18.15 1.32 3.70
N LEU A 182 17.72 2.48 4.20
CA LEU A 182 16.82 2.55 5.36
C LEU A 182 15.47 1.89 5.12
N LEU A 183 15.06 1.76 3.85
CA LEU A 183 13.81 1.11 3.46
C LEU A 183 13.99 -0.40 3.20
N SER A 184 15.20 -0.93 3.34
CA SER A 184 15.49 -2.33 3.02
C SER A 184 15.06 -3.25 4.15
N ALA A 185 14.11 -4.13 3.88
CA ALA A 185 13.73 -5.24 4.76
C ALA A 185 14.53 -6.54 4.49
N SER A 186 15.69 -6.45 3.83
CA SER A 186 16.51 -7.64 3.58
C SER A 186 17.13 -8.16 4.88
N ALA A 187 17.23 -9.47 5.03
CA ALA A 187 17.78 -10.10 6.23
C ALA A 187 19.17 -9.56 6.66
N ASP A 188 20.03 -9.23 5.70
CA ASP A 188 21.38 -8.70 6.01
C ASP A 188 21.32 -7.27 6.57
N ASN A 189 20.48 -6.40 6.02
CA ASN A 189 20.29 -5.04 6.55
C ASN A 189 19.51 -5.05 7.88
N LEU A 190 18.60 -6.01 8.08
CA LEU A 190 17.89 -6.19 9.35
C LEU A 190 18.85 -6.57 10.48
N LYS A 191 19.78 -7.52 10.26
CA LYS A 191 20.81 -7.86 11.25
C LYS A 191 21.65 -6.65 11.67
N ILE A 192 22.03 -5.81 10.70
CA ILE A 192 22.77 -4.58 10.98
C ILE A 192 21.94 -3.64 11.84
N PHE A 193 20.66 -3.48 11.52
CA PHE A 193 19.75 -2.66 12.32
C PHE A 193 19.62 -3.19 13.75
N ASP A 194 19.40 -4.49 13.93
CA ASP A 194 19.24 -5.14 15.24
C ASP A 194 20.49 -5.02 16.13
N GLU A 195 21.68 -4.93 15.53
CA GLU A 195 22.92 -4.70 16.28
C GLU A 195 23.11 -3.25 16.75
N ILE A 196 22.49 -2.28 16.06
CA ILE A 196 22.64 -0.84 16.35
C ILE A 196 21.51 -0.35 17.23
N TRP A 197 20.28 -0.74 16.91
CA TRP A 197 19.08 -0.21 17.54
C TRP A 197 18.90 -0.74 18.95
N GLN A 198 18.50 0.15 19.85
CA GLN A 198 18.14 -0.16 21.22
C GLN A 198 16.84 0.55 21.56
N GLU A 199 16.07 -0.03 22.48
CA GLU A 199 14.81 0.54 22.94
C GLU A 199 15.01 1.98 23.45
N GLY A 200 14.15 2.89 22.99
CA GLY A 200 14.20 4.32 23.35
C GLY A 200 15.13 5.19 22.48
N MET A 201 15.92 4.61 21.56
CA MET A 201 16.71 5.40 20.61
C MET A 201 15.84 6.20 19.65
N LYS A 202 16.26 7.43 19.35
CA LYS A 202 15.65 8.24 18.30
C LYS A 202 16.27 7.93 16.96
N PRO A 203 15.58 8.20 15.84
CA PRO A 203 16.12 7.96 14.51
C PRO A 203 17.49 8.60 14.26
N GLU A 204 17.75 9.76 14.85
CA GLU A 204 19.01 10.50 14.72
C GLU A 204 20.20 9.77 15.35
N ASP A 205 19.93 8.86 16.30
CA ASP A 205 20.97 8.14 17.06
C ASP A 205 21.53 6.93 16.31
N TRP A 206 20.79 6.36 15.35
CA TRP A 206 21.16 5.12 14.66
C TRP A 206 21.20 5.20 13.13
N LYS A 207 20.49 6.14 12.50
CA LYS A 207 20.34 6.21 11.03
C LYS A 207 21.68 6.27 10.30
N ASP A 208 22.59 7.14 10.73
CA ASP A 208 23.86 7.36 10.04
C ASP A 208 24.77 6.14 10.13
N GLU A 209 24.78 5.46 11.28
CA GLU A 209 25.56 4.23 11.47
C GLU A 209 24.99 3.06 10.66
N MET A 210 23.66 2.93 10.63
CA MET A 210 22.97 1.95 9.77
C MET A 210 23.34 2.20 8.31
N LEU A 211 23.19 3.44 7.84
CA LEU A 211 23.52 3.82 6.47
C LEU A 211 24.98 3.57 6.12
N ARG A 212 25.91 3.75 7.07
CA ARG A 212 27.33 3.48 6.88
C ARG A 212 27.59 1.99 6.66
N ARG A 213 26.91 1.12 7.41
CA ARG A 213 27.10 -0.34 7.42
C ARG A 213 26.24 -1.09 6.39
N ALA A 214 25.11 -0.53 5.98
CA ALA A 214 24.14 -1.19 5.12
C ALA A 214 24.74 -1.63 3.78
N VAL A 215 24.30 -2.82 3.35
CA VAL A 215 24.78 -3.55 2.17
C VAL A 215 23.76 -3.47 1.04
#